data_AF-A0A0Q7AJ05-F1
#
_entry.id   AF-A0A0Q7AJ05-F1
#
_cell.length_a   1.000
_cell.length_b   1.000
_cell.length_c   1.000
_cell.angle_alpha   90.00
_cell.angle_beta   90.00
_cell.angle_gamma   90.00
#
_symmetry.space_group_name_H-M   'P 1'
#
loop_
_entity.id
_entity.type
_entity.pdbx_description
1 polymer ?
#
loop_
_entity_poly.entity_id
_entity_poly.type
_entity_poly.pdbx_seq_one_letter_code
_entity_poly.pdbx_strand_id
1 'polypeptide(L)' 'MNTAVTSLPMTSAAAAAASTGAGLRRQFKQAGAVIWRALEAAGRARAQRHLLAFAAQCEALQPELAKELRAASRQGPLA' A
#
# COMPACT_ATOMS: atom_id res chain seq x y z
N MET A 1 19.78 -38.61 50.44
CA MET A 1 19.14 -37.29 50.63
C MET A 1 19.80 -36.34 49.61
N ASN A 2 19.15 -36.12 48.47
CA ASN A 2 18.37 -34.92 48.10
C ASN A 2 19.29 -33.71 47.81
N THR A 3 19.24 -32.98 46.69
CA THR A 3 18.12 -32.62 45.80
C THR A 3 18.61 -32.31 44.37
N ALA A 4 18.06 -32.99 43.36
CA ALA A 4 18.15 -32.51 41.98
C ALA A 4 17.12 -31.40 41.80
N VAL A 5 17.58 -30.14 41.70
CA VAL A 5 16.72 -29.03 41.26
C VAL A 5 16.48 -29.20 39.77
N THR A 6 15.33 -29.75 39.43
CA THR A 6 14.81 -29.80 38.07
C THR A 6 14.29 -28.42 37.70
N SER A 7 15.10 -27.63 37.00
CA SER A 7 14.71 -26.35 36.43
C SER A 7 13.67 -26.57 35.32
N LEU A 8 12.41 -26.19 35.57
CA LEU A 8 11.36 -26.19 34.54
C LEU A 8 11.66 -25.13 33.47
N PRO A 9 11.46 -25.43 32.16
CA PRO A 9 11.69 -24.47 31.10
C PRO A 9 10.58 -23.40 31.09
N MET A 10 10.84 -22.28 31.76
CA MET A 10 10.03 -21.04 31.75
C MET A 10 10.06 -20.29 30.40
N THR A 11 10.56 -20.90 29.32
CA THR A 11 10.83 -20.24 28.03
C THR A 11 9.72 -20.46 26.99
N SER A 12 8.74 -21.33 27.25
CA SER A 12 7.78 -21.78 26.22
C SER A 12 6.66 -20.77 25.92
N ALA A 13 6.06 -20.14 26.93
CA ALA A 13 4.91 -19.26 26.73
C ALA A 13 5.27 -17.88 26.13
N ALA A 14 6.40 -17.31 26.56
CA ALA A 14 6.86 -16.01 26.07
C ALA A 14 7.33 -16.07 24.60
N ALA A 15 7.99 -17.18 24.20
CA ALA A 15 8.39 -17.40 22.81
C ALA A 15 7.17 -17.63 21.90
N ALA A 16 6.15 -18.34 22.37
CA ALA A 16 4.90 -18.55 21.63
C ALA A 16 4.07 -17.25 21.49
N ALA A 17 4.03 -16.40 22.52
CA ALA A 17 3.39 -15.08 22.45
C ALA A 17 4.13 -14.13 21.49
N ALA A 18 5.47 -14.15 21.51
CA ALA A 18 6.29 -13.35 20.61
C ALA A 18 6.13 -13.76 19.14
N SER A 19 6.05 -15.06 18.84
CA SER A 19 5.82 -15.55 17.47
C SER A 19 4.42 -15.19 16.97
N THR A 20 3.41 -15.28 17.84
CA THR A 20 2.02 -14.88 17.53
C THR A 20 1.92 -13.37 17.27
N GLY A 21 2.57 -12.55 18.11
CA GLY A 21 2.61 -11.09 17.93
C GLY A 21 3.36 -10.65 16.68
N ALA A 22 4.45 -11.35 16.31
CA ALA A 22 5.20 -11.09 15.09
C ALA A 22 4.40 -11.47 13.82
N GLY A 23 3.70 -12.60 13.85
CA GLY A 23 2.80 -13.04 12.78
C GLY A 23 1.67 -12.04 12.54
N LEU A 24 1.01 -11.59 13.61
CA LEU A 24 -0.07 -10.62 13.54
C LEU A 24 0.42 -9.26 12.99
N ARG A 25 1.58 -8.76 13.45
CA ARG A 25 2.20 -7.54 12.91
C ARG A 25 2.51 -7.65 11.41
N ARG A 26 2.96 -8.82 10.94
CA ARG A 26 3.24 -9.04 9.51
C ARG A 26 1.95 -9.00 8.68
N GLN A 27 0.88 -9.62 9.17
CA GLN A 27 -0.42 -9.60 8.50
C GLN A 27 -1.01 -8.19 8.42
N PHE A 28 -0.95 -7.41 9.50
CA PHE A 28 -1.39 -6.01 9.48
C PHE A 28 -0.60 -5.14 8.50
N LYS A 29 0.73 -5.31 8.44
CA LYS A 29 1.56 -4.60 7.45
C LYS A 29 1.16 -4.96 6.02
N GLN A 30 0.89 -6.24 5.74
CA GLN A 30 0.44 -6.68 4.42
C GLN A 30 -0.95 -6.11 4.08
N ALA A 31 -1.91 -6.17 5.00
CA ALA A 31 -3.23 -5.60 4.81
C ALA A 31 -3.16 -4.07 4.57
N GLY A 32 -2.34 -3.37 5.36
CA GLY A 32 -2.09 -1.93 5.17
C GLY A 32 -1.49 -1.62 3.80
N ALA A 33 -0.54 -2.43 3.33
CA ALA A 33 0.03 -2.27 1.99
C ALA A 33 -1.00 -2.49 0.88
N VAL A 34 -1.89 -3.47 1.03
CA VAL A 34 -2.98 -3.73 0.06
C VAL A 34 -3.96 -2.56 0.03
N ILE A 35 -4.41 -2.08 1.20
CA ILE A 35 -5.32 -0.92 1.30
C ILE A 35 -4.67 0.32 0.68
N TRP A 36 -3.39 0.57 0.98
CA TRP A 36 -2.66 1.69 0.40
C TRP A 36 -2.59 1.60 -1.13
N ARG A 37 -2.29 0.42 -1.68
CA ARG A 37 -2.25 0.21 -3.14
C ARG A 37 -3.61 0.42 -3.79
N ALA A 38 -4.69 0.02 -3.13
CA ALA A 38 -6.05 0.28 -3.61
C ALA A 38 -6.37 1.78 -3.62
N LEU A 39 -6.00 2.50 -2.56
CA LEU A 39 -6.17 3.96 -2.48
C LEU A 39 -5.34 4.68 -3.54
N GLU A 40 -4.08 4.29 -3.75
CA GLU A 40 -3.25 4.84 -4.83
C GLU A 40 -3.87 4.59 -6.21
N ALA A 41 -4.39 3.38 -6.46
CA ALA A 41 -5.03 3.05 -7.71
C ALA A 41 -6.29 3.88 -7.94
N ALA A 42 -7.14 4.03 -6.92
CA ALA A 42 -8.34 4.87 -6.98
C ALA A 42 -7.99 6.35 -7.20
N GLY A 43 -6.97 6.85 -6.50
CA GLY A 43 -6.45 8.22 -6.66
C GLY A 43 -5.92 8.47 -8.09
N ARG A 44 -5.12 7.55 -8.62
CA ARG A 44 -4.62 7.60 -10.00
C ARG A 44 -5.76 7.61 -11.01
N ALA A 45 -6.74 6.73 -10.85
CA ALA A 45 -7.91 6.68 -11.73
C ALA A 45 -8.70 7.99 -11.70
N ARG A 46 -8.89 8.58 -10.51
CA ARG A 46 -9.55 9.88 -10.37
C ARG A 46 -8.76 11.00 -11.06
N ALA A 47 -7.45 11.08 -10.83
CA ALA A 47 -6.58 12.08 -11.46
C ALA A 47 -6.61 11.98 -12.99
N GLN A 48 -6.55 10.75 -13.53
CA GLN A 48 -6.64 10.48 -14.96
C GLN A 48 -7.96 11.00 -15.56
N ARG A 49 -9.10 10.76 -14.88
CA ARG A 49 -10.41 11.27 -15.34
C ARG A 49 -10.44 12.80 -15.37
N HIS A 50 -9.86 13.48 -14.37
CA HIS A 50 -9.80 14.93 -14.35
C HIS A 50 -8.91 15.49 -15.48
N LEU A 51 -7.75 14.87 -15.75
CA LEU A 51 -6.88 15.27 -16.86
C LEU A 51 -7.57 15.12 -18.22
N LEU A 52 -8.29 14.02 -18.44
CA LEU A 52 -9.02 13.80 -19.69
C LEU A 52 -10.19 14.78 -19.86
N ALA A 53 -10.93 15.07 -18.79
CA ALA A 53 -12.00 16.06 -18.82
C ALA A 53 -11.46 17.46 -19.14
N PHE A 54 -10.32 17.84 -18.54
CA PHE A 54 -9.65 19.10 -18.84
C PHE A 54 -9.12 19.14 -20.28
N ALA A 55 -8.51 18.04 -20.76
CA ALA A 55 -8.07 17.93 -22.15
C ALA A 55 -9.21 18.14 -23.16
N ALA A 56 -10.40 17.59 -22.87
CA ALA A 56 -11.58 17.79 -23.70
C ALA A 56 -12.04 19.25 -23.73
N GLN A 57 -11.92 19.99 -22.62
CA GLN A 57 -12.22 21.41 -22.58
C GLN A 57 -11.19 22.25 -23.36
N CYS A 58 -9.92 21.84 -23.33
CA CYS A 58 -8.84 22.53 -24.03
C CYS A 58 -8.81 22.26 -25.54
N GLU A 59 -9.52 21.25 -26.04
CA GLU A 59 -9.40 20.76 -27.43
C GLU A 59 -9.67 21.83 -28.49
N ALA A 60 -10.62 22.74 -28.24
CA ALA A 60 -10.96 23.82 -29.17
C ALA A 60 -9.98 25.01 -29.14
N LEU A 61 -9.30 25.24 -28.02
CA LEU A 61 -8.46 26.42 -27.79
C LEU A 61 -6.98 26.11 -27.92
N GLN A 62 -6.55 24.95 -27.43
CA GLN A 62 -5.15 24.55 -27.32
C GLN A 62 -5.04 23.03 -27.60
N PRO A 63 -5.05 22.62 -28.87
CA PRO A 63 -5.05 21.21 -29.25
C PRO A 63 -3.75 20.48 -28.86
N GLU A 64 -2.60 21.17 -28.86
CA GLU A 64 -1.34 20.58 -28.40
C GLU A 64 -1.34 20.32 -26.90
N LEU A 65 -1.84 21.26 -26.09
CA LEU A 65 -2.03 21.03 -24.65
C LEU A 65 -2.99 19.85 -24.39
N ALA A 66 -4.08 19.74 -25.16
CA ALA A 66 -4.99 18.61 -25.06
C ALA A 66 -4.31 17.26 -25.38
N LYS A 67 -3.39 17.21 -26.36
CA LYS A 67 -2.58 16.01 -26.65
C LYS A 67 -1.65 15.66 -25.48
N GLU A 68 -0.94 16.64 -24.93
CA GLU A 68 -0.04 16.43 -23.79
C GLU A 68 -0.79 15.93 -22.55
N LEU A 69 -1.94 16.53 -22.24
CA LEU A 69 -2.79 16.10 -21.12
C LEU A 69 -3.29 14.65 -21.28
N ARG A 70 -3.66 14.25 -22.51
CA ARG A 70 -4.04 12.86 -22.82
C ARG A 70 -2.86 11.91 -22.68
N ALA A 71 -1.66 12.30 -23.11
CA ALA A 71 -0.45 11.51 -22.94
C ALA A 71 -0.11 11.34 -21.45
N ALA A 72 -0.10 12.42 -20.67
CA ALA A 72 0.13 12.42 -19.23
C ALA A 72 -0.88 11.54 -18.48
N SER A 73 -2.15 11.56 -18.91
CA SER A 73 -3.20 10.72 -18.32
C SER A 73 -2.91 9.20 -18.44
N ARG A 74 -2.10 8.78 -19.43
CA ARG A 74 -1.75 7.37 -19.66
C ARG A 74 -0.48 6.94 -18.93
N GLN A 75 0.44 7.87 -18.68
CA GLN A 75 1.74 7.59 -18.08
C GLN A 75 1.70 7.61 -16.54
N GLY A 76 0.65 8.20 -15.94
CA GLY A 76 0.62 8.48 -14.50
C GLY A 76 1.61 9.59 -14.13
N PRO A 77 1.56 10.16 -12.91
CA PRO A 77 2.58 11.12 -12.48
C PRO A 77 3.95 10.43 -12.62
N LEU A 78 4.84 11.10 -13.36
CA LEU A 78 6.19 10.66 -13.72
C LEU A 78 6.84 9.93 -12.53
N ALA A 79 7.19 8.66 -12.75
CA ALA A 79 8.06 7.90 -11.87
C ALA A 79 9.47 8.51 -11.83
#